data_AF-A0A2X3CRG2-F1
#
_entry.id   AF-A0A2X3CRG2-F1
#
_cell.length_a   1.000
_cell.length_b   1.000
_cell.length_c   1.000
_cell.angle_alpha   90.00
_cell.angle_beta   90.00
_cell.angle_gamma   90.00
#
_symmetry.space_group_name_H-M   'P 1'
#
loop_
_entity.id
_entity.type
_entity.pdbx_description
1 polymer ?
#
loop_
_entity_poly.entity_id
_entity_poly.type
_entity_poly.pdbx_seq_one_letter_code
_entity_poly.pdbx_strand_id
1 'polypeptide(L)'
;MYEDIIDSMLPKITAAGMSAPEFQTILTGWQTIFRGIYGDDIYIEPDSKDGVLLSLIAYAMHGGNNAAIATWNAFSPATGTGAGLASNVKINGISRKAPSNSTVDVKLIGQVGTVIRNASVRDSAGNLWDLPAEVELDIHGQAVVTATAQKAGAITALPGDVSQIATPTRGWQSVTNPEAATAGKPVETDAELRQRQALSVALPSRTVMEGLIGAIANITGVTRYKGYDNDTSETDINGVPAHAVSMVVDGGDAEEIARIIAIKNHLVRRRSALRR
;
A
#
# COMPACT_ATOMS: atom_id res chain seq x y z
N MET A 1 24.48 -42.66 -1.59
CA MET A 1 25.12 -42.90 -0.26
C MET A 1 24.91 -41.76 0.72
N TYR A 2 24.94 -40.49 0.28
CA TYR A 2 24.68 -39.34 1.15
C TYR A 2 23.35 -38.63 0.86
N GLU A 3 22.52 -39.17 -0.05
CA GLU A 3 21.26 -38.53 -0.46
C GLU A 3 20.32 -38.31 0.72
N ASP A 4 20.17 -39.28 1.62
CA ASP A 4 19.30 -39.14 2.80
C ASP A 4 19.74 -38.00 3.74
N ILE A 5 21.05 -37.80 3.89
CA ILE A 5 21.60 -36.69 4.67
C ILE A 5 21.30 -35.37 3.97
N ILE A 6 21.52 -35.30 2.65
CA ILE A 6 21.23 -34.10 1.85
C ILE A 6 19.74 -33.76 1.89
N ASP A 7 18.86 -34.74 1.70
CA ASP A 7 17.41 -34.56 1.77
C ASP A 7 16.94 -34.11 3.15
N SER A 8 17.66 -34.46 4.22
CA SER A 8 17.38 -33.93 5.57
C SER A 8 17.74 -32.45 5.71
N MET A 9 18.67 -31.93 4.91
CA MET A 9 19.14 -30.53 4.89
C MET A 9 18.27 -29.59 4.03
N LEU A 10 17.41 -30.15 3.19
CA LEU A 10 16.56 -29.43 2.24
C LEU A 10 15.20 -29.03 2.85
N PRO A 11 14.53 -28.00 2.30
CA PRO A 11 13.23 -27.58 2.79
C PRO A 11 12.16 -28.60 2.38
N LYS A 12 11.21 -28.85 3.27
CA LYS A 12 10.13 -29.83 3.08
C LYS A 12 8.78 -29.16 3.22
N ILE A 13 7.84 -29.57 2.37
CA ILE A 13 6.44 -29.17 2.46
C ILE A 13 5.67 -30.33 3.07
N THR A 14 5.00 -30.06 4.19
CA THR A 14 4.18 -31.03 4.91
C THR A 14 2.77 -30.49 5.09
N ALA A 15 1.87 -31.30 5.65
CA ALA A 15 0.53 -30.82 6.02
C ALA A 15 0.54 -29.64 7.00
N ALA A 16 1.61 -29.48 7.79
CA ALA A 16 1.80 -28.36 8.71
C ALA A 16 2.34 -27.09 8.02
N GLY A 17 2.73 -27.16 6.75
CA GLY A 17 3.34 -26.07 5.98
C GLY A 17 4.76 -26.38 5.50
N MET A 18 5.44 -25.35 5.01
CA MET A 18 6.84 -25.43 4.59
C MET A 18 7.78 -25.17 5.77
N SER A 19 8.74 -26.07 5.97
CA SER A 19 9.78 -25.95 6.99
C SER A 19 11.14 -26.35 6.42
N ALA A 20 12.20 -25.91 7.10
CA ALA A 20 13.56 -26.27 6.76
C ALA A 20 14.38 -26.44 8.04
N PRO A 21 15.44 -27.26 8.02
CA PRO A 21 16.35 -27.38 9.15
C PRO A 21 17.11 -26.08 9.41
N GLU A 22 17.49 -25.88 10.66
CA GLU A 22 18.35 -24.77 11.07
C GLU A 22 19.79 -24.93 10.57
N PHE A 23 20.53 -23.81 10.53
CA PHE A 23 21.92 -23.77 10.07
C PHE A 23 22.80 -24.87 10.71
N GLN A 24 22.69 -25.08 12.03
CA GLN A 24 23.54 -26.05 12.72
C GLN A 24 23.29 -27.49 12.25
N THR A 25 22.03 -27.83 11.96
CA THR A 25 21.67 -29.15 11.42
C THR A 25 22.27 -29.35 10.02
N ILE A 26 22.22 -28.31 9.19
CA ILE A 26 22.82 -28.33 7.84
C ILE A 26 24.35 -28.45 7.93
N LEU A 27 25.00 -27.69 8.81
CA LEU A 27 26.44 -27.75 9.03
C LEU A 27 26.88 -29.14 9.47
N THR A 28 26.20 -29.73 10.46
CA THR A 28 26.50 -31.09 10.92
C THR A 28 26.33 -32.11 9.79
N GLY A 29 25.29 -31.99 8.96
CA GLY A 29 25.10 -32.86 7.80
C GLY A 29 26.29 -32.79 6.82
N TRP A 30 26.76 -31.59 6.51
CA TRP A 30 27.97 -31.41 5.69
C TRP A 30 29.23 -31.97 6.34
N GLN A 31 29.43 -31.78 7.64
CA GLN A 31 30.56 -32.36 8.38
C GLN A 31 30.53 -33.89 8.37
N THR A 32 29.35 -34.51 8.52
CA THR A 32 29.19 -35.97 8.43
C THR A 32 29.54 -36.49 7.05
N ILE A 33 29.09 -35.81 5.99
CA ILE A 33 29.45 -36.18 4.61
C ILE A 33 30.96 -36.04 4.41
N PHE A 34 31.55 -34.94 4.89
CA PHE A 34 32.98 -34.66 4.71
C PHE A 34 33.86 -35.70 5.42
N ARG A 35 33.57 -36.05 6.68
CA ARG A 35 34.24 -37.14 7.40
C ARG A 35 34.03 -38.49 6.73
N GLY A 36 32.83 -38.76 6.21
CA GLY A 36 32.56 -39.98 5.46
C GLY A 36 33.39 -40.15 4.19
N ILE A 37 33.86 -39.06 3.58
CA ILE A 37 34.69 -39.07 2.37
C ILE A 37 36.18 -39.10 2.71
N TYR A 38 36.63 -38.28 3.66
CA TYR A 38 38.04 -38.05 3.93
C TYR A 38 38.60 -38.84 5.13
N GLY A 39 37.73 -39.45 5.94
CA GLY A 39 38.08 -40.10 7.20
C GLY A 39 37.70 -39.25 8.42
N ASP A 40 37.51 -39.91 9.56
CA ASP A 40 37.09 -39.27 10.82
C ASP A 40 38.21 -38.44 11.49
N ASP A 41 39.46 -38.64 11.08
CA ASP A 41 40.64 -37.93 11.60
C ASP A 41 40.83 -36.52 11.02
N ILE A 42 40.00 -36.11 10.06
CA ILE A 42 40.06 -34.78 9.47
C ILE A 42 39.65 -33.68 10.46
N TYR A 43 40.47 -32.62 10.51
CA TYR A 43 40.21 -31.46 11.37
C TYR A 43 39.32 -30.43 10.66
N ILE A 44 38.06 -30.35 11.09
CA ILE A 44 37.01 -29.49 10.50
C ILE A 44 36.33 -28.57 11.53
N GLU A 45 37.07 -28.25 12.59
CA GLU A 45 36.62 -27.27 13.59
C GLU A 45 36.52 -25.86 12.99
N PRO A 46 35.75 -24.94 13.59
CA PRO A 46 35.47 -23.62 13.01
C PRO A 46 36.68 -22.73 12.73
N ASP A 47 37.82 -23.00 13.34
CA ASP A 47 39.11 -22.31 13.13
C ASP A 47 39.96 -22.93 12.01
N SER A 48 39.54 -24.07 11.46
CA SER A 48 40.17 -24.70 10.31
C SER A 48 39.63 -24.13 8.99
N LYS A 49 40.46 -24.16 7.94
CA LYS A 49 40.06 -23.72 6.59
C LYS A 49 38.88 -24.54 6.06
N ASP A 50 38.90 -25.84 6.31
CA ASP A 50 37.85 -26.76 5.86
C ASP A 50 36.56 -26.58 6.68
N GLY A 51 36.66 -26.37 7.99
CA GLY A 51 35.51 -26.03 8.84
C GLY A 51 34.83 -24.72 8.41
N VAL A 52 35.63 -23.68 8.09
CA VAL A 52 35.11 -22.43 7.53
C VAL A 52 34.43 -22.67 6.18
N LEU A 53 35.03 -23.45 5.28
CA LEU A 53 34.41 -23.78 3.98
C LEU A 53 33.05 -24.47 4.16
N LEU A 54 32.96 -25.48 5.03
CA LEU A 54 31.70 -26.17 5.31
C LEU A 54 30.65 -25.22 5.90
N SER A 55 31.04 -24.29 6.76
CA SER A 55 30.14 -23.26 7.29
C SER A 55 29.58 -22.34 6.20
N LEU A 56 30.39 -21.98 5.20
CA LEU A 56 29.96 -21.13 4.08
C LEU A 56 28.95 -21.86 3.18
N ILE A 57 29.18 -23.15 2.91
CA ILE A 57 28.25 -24.00 2.15
C ILE A 57 26.92 -24.14 2.90
N ALA A 58 26.98 -24.44 4.21
CA ALA A 58 25.80 -24.52 5.06
C ALA A 58 25.03 -23.19 5.11
N TYR A 59 25.74 -22.06 5.15
CA TYR A 59 25.15 -20.73 5.15
C TYR A 59 24.40 -20.43 3.85
N ALA A 60 25.01 -20.75 2.70
CA ALA A 60 24.38 -20.58 1.39
C ALA A 60 23.10 -21.42 1.27
N MET A 61 23.13 -22.69 1.68
CA MET A 61 21.96 -23.58 1.68
C MET A 61 20.88 -23.09 2.63
N HIS A 62 21.24 -22.70 3.86
CA HIS A 62 20.31 -22.12 4.83
C HIS A 62 19.64 -20.84 4.30
N GLY A 63 20.39 -19.98 3.62
CA GLY A 63 19.85 -18.81 2.92
C GLY A 63 18.84 -19.19 1.83
N GLY A 64 19.15 -20.19 1.02
CA GLY A 64 18.24 -20.73 0.00
C GLY A 64 16.95 -21.32 0.60
N ASN A 65 17.08 -22.08 1.69
CA ASN A 65 15.95 -22.64 2.42
C ASN A 65 15.01 -21.55 2.95
N ASN A 66 15.58 -20.50 3.54
CA ASN A 66 14.80 -19.36 4.03
C ASN A 66 14.12 -18.58 2.91
N ALA A 67 14.77 -18.42 1.75
CA ALA A 67 14.16 -17.82 0.57
C ALA A 67 12.98 -18.67 0.05
N ALA A 68 13.09 -19.99 0.10
CA ALA A 68 12.02 -20.89 -0.29
C ALA A 68 10.81 -20.78 0.67
N ILE A 69 11.04 -20.75 1.98
CA ILE A 69 9.99 -20.50 2.99
C ILE A 69 9.33 -19.13 2.77
N ALA A 70 10.13 -18.09 2.53
CA ALA A 70 9.61 -16.74 2.27
C ALA A 70 8.71 -16.72 1.01
N THR A 71 9.12 -17.43 -0.05
CA THR A 71 8.35 -17.56 -1.29
C THR A 71 7.04 -18.30 -1.05
N TRP A 72 7.06 -19.40 -0.28
CA TRP A 72 5.85 -20.11 0.12
C TRP A 72 4.87 -19.22 0.89
N ASN A 73 5.38 -18.50 1.88
CA ASN A 73 4.57 -17.57 2.68
C ASN A 73 4.02 -16.41 1.84
N ALA A 74 4.73 -16.00 0.80
CA ALA A 74 4.28 -14.93 -0.10
C ALA A 74 3.02 -15.29 -0.90
N PHE A 75 2.61 -16.57 -1.01
CA PHE A 75 1.39 -16.98 -1.72
C PHE A 75 0.09 -16.86 -0.92
N SER A 76 0.18 -16.67 0.40
CA SER A 76 -1.00 -16.54 1.25
C SER A 76 -1.24 -15.08 1.65
N PRO A 77 -2.47 -14.55 1.55
CA PRO A 77 -2.79 -13.24 2.13
C PRO A 77 -2.54 -13.15 3.65
N ALA A 78 -2.63 -14.29 4.36
CA ALA A 78 -2.43 -14.32 5.81
C ALA A 78 -0.96 -14.15 6.21
N THR A 79 -0.03 -14.72 5.45
CA THR A 79 1.41 -14.75 5.79
C THR A 79 2.28 -13.89 4.87
N GLY A 80 1.79 -13.54 3.68
CA GLY A 80 2.50 -12.69 2.74
C GLY A 80 2.68 -11.26 3.27
N THR A 81 3.76 -10.61 2.85
CA THR A 81 4.11 -9.23 3.20
C THR A 81 4.48 -8.44 1.95
N GLY A 82 4.45 -7.10 2.05
CA GLY A 82 4.91 -6.19 1.00
C GLY A 82 4.31 -6.48 -0.37
N ALA A 83 5.18 -6.69 -1.36
CA ALA A 83 4.80 -6.97 -2.74
C ALA A 83 4.07 -8.32 -2.92
N GLY A 84 4.43 -9.35 -2.14
CA GLY A 84 3.75 -10.65 -2.18
C GLY A 84 2.29 -10.51 -1.74
N LEU A 85 2.05 -9.85 -0.61
CA LEU A 85 0.69 -9.52 -0.17
C LEU A 85 -0.04 -8.65 -1.20
N ALA A 86 0.61 -7.59 -1.69
CA ALA A 86 0.01 -6.69 -2.68
C ALA A 86 -0.36 -7.40 -3.99
N SER A 87 0.35 -8.46 -4.37
CA SER A 87 0.01 -9.30 -5.52
C SER A 87 -1.18 -10.21 -5.22
N ASN A 88 -1.20 -10.85 -4.05
CA ASN A 88 -2.27 -11.76 -3.67
C ASN A 88 -3.63 -11.06 -3.58
N VAL A 89 -3.67 -9.86 -2.98
CA VAL A 89 -4.93 -9.12 -2.81
C VAL A 89 -5.55 -8.68 -4.15
N LYS A 90 -4.76 -8.61 -5.24
CA LYS A 90 -5.30 -8.33 -6.59
C LYS A 90 -6.24 -9.44 -7.06
N ILE A 91 -6.01 -10.68 -6.64
CA ILE A 91 -6.91 -11.81 -6.92
C ILE A 91 -8.30 -11.54 -6.30
N ASN A 92 -8.35 -10.84 -5.17
CA ASN A 92 -9.59 -10.41 -4.51
C ASN A 92 -10.18 -9.12 -5.13
N GLY A 93 -9.60 -8.58 -6.21
CA GLY A 93 -10.09 -7.37 -6.88
C GLY A 93 -9.74 -6.06 -6.17
N ILE A 94 -8.88 -6.10 -5.16
CA ILE A 94 -8.42 -4.90 -4.44
C ILE A 94 -6.92 -4.67 -4.65
N SER A 95 -6.49 -3.42 -4.61
CA SER A 95 -5.08 -3.02 -4.66
C SER A 95 -4.73 -2.17 -3.46
N ARG A 96 -3.45 -2.15 -3.06
CA ARG A 96 -2.99 -1.27 -1.97
C ARG A 96 -3.32 0.18 -2.31
N LYS A 97 -3.84 0.94 -1.36
CA LYS A 97 -4.12 2.36 -1.54
C LYS A 97 -2.82 3.12 -1.73
N ALA A 98 -2.77 3.96 -2.77
CA ALA A 98 -1.65 4.87 -2.96
C ALA A 98 -1.65 5.90 -1.82
N PRO A 99 -0.47 6.20 -1.22
CA PRO A 99 -0.37 7.31 -0.30
C PRO A 99 -0.63 8.61 -1.07
N SER A 100 -1.15 9.63 -0.39
CA SER A 100 -1.27 10.98 -0.95
C SER A 100 -0.35 11.93 -0.20
N ASN A 101 0.14 12.94 -0.90
CA ASN A 101 0.97 13.98 -0.29
C ASN A 101 0.07 14.94 0.50
N SER A 102 0.61 15.49 1.59
CA SER A 102 -0.01 16.62 2.28
C SER A 102 0.09 17.89 1.43
N THR A 103 -0.87 18.79 1.60
CA THR A 103 -0.88 20.11 0.95
C THR A 103 -1.08 21.23 1.96
N VAL A 104 -0.48 22.38 1.71
CA VAL A 104 -0.58 23.56 2.58
C VAL A 104 -0.58 24.83 1.74
N ASP A 105 -1.48 25.75 2.03
CA ASP A 105 -1.46 27.05 1.38
C ASP A 105 -0.40 27.92 2.04
N VAL A 106 0.50 28.47 1.23
CA VAL A 106 1.59 29.34 1.66
C VAL A 106 1.44 30.71 1.03
N LYS A 107 1.65 31.72 1.86
CA LYS A 107 1.75 33.12 1.47
C LYS A 107 3.20 33.48 1.24
N LEU A 108 3.51 33.88 0.02
CA LEU A 108 4.82 34.32 -0.45
C LEU A 108 4.85 35.86 -0.43
N ILE A 109 5.98 36.44 -0.02
CA ILE A 109 6.20 37.89 -0.04
C ILE A 109 7.56 38.19 -0.67
N GLY A 110 7.62 39.20 -1.54
CA GLY A 110 8.83 39.62 -2.25
C GLY A 110 8.65 40.87 -3.10
N GLN A 111 9.54 41.05 -4.08
CA GLN A 111 9.49 42.15 -5.04
C GLN A 111 8.40 41.92 -6.09
N VAL A 112 7.64 42.97 -6.40
CA VAL A 112 6.57 42.96 -7.43
C VAL A 112 7.09 42.41 -8.77
N GLY A 113 6.33 41.52 -9.40
CA GLY A 113 6.67 40.93 -10.69
C GLY A 113 7.78 39.87 -10.64
N THR A 114 8.18 39.42 -9.45
CA THR A 114 9.11 38.29 -9.31
C THR A 114 8.40 37.00 -9.71
N VAL A 115 9.03 36.22 -10.59
CA VAL A 115 8.56 34.89 -10.98
C VAL A 115 9.41 33.83 -10.28
N ILE A 116 8.77 32.98 -9.48
CA ILE A 116 9.35 31.86 -8.77
C ILE A 116 9.05 30.58 -9.57
N ARG A 117 10.08 29.78 -9.89
CA ARG A 117 9.94 28.58 -10.73
C ARG A 117 10.48 27.34 -10.05
N ASN A 118 9.70 26.25 -10.05
CA ASN A 118 10.08 24.95 -9.51
C ASN A 118 10.79 25.04 -8.14
N ALA A 119 10.28 25.90 -7.27
CA ALA A 119 10.91 26.19 -5.99
C ALA A 119 10.23 25.41 -4.87
N SER A 120 10.94 25.29 -3.75
CA SER A 120 10.47 24.58 -2.57
C SER A 120 10.67 25.40 -1.30
N VAL A 121 9.84 25.10 -0.31
CA VAL A 121 9.83 25.68 1.03
C VAL A 121 9.96 24.56 2.06
N ARG A 122 10.37 24.92 3.27
CA ARG A 122 10.66 23.98 4.35
C ARG A 122 9.89 24.37 5.62
N ASP A 123 9.39 23.36 6.31
CA ASP A 123 8.75 23.54 7.62
C ASP A 123 9.73 23.47 8.79
N SER A 124 9.24 23.78 10.00
CA SER A 124 9.99 23.72 11.26
C SER A 124 10.53 22.32 11.59
N ALA A 125 9.89 21.27 11.08
CA ALA A 125 10.31 19.87 11.24
C ALA A 125 11.31 19.40 10.15
N GLY A 126 11.63 20.25 9.18
CA GLY A 126 12.57 19.97 8.10
C GLY A 126 11.98 19.25 6.88
N ASN A 127 10.65 19.10 6.78
CA ASN A 127 10.03 18.56 5.57
C ASN A 127 10.03 19.62 4.46
N LEU A 128 10.19 19.14 3.22
CA LEU A 128 10.17 19.97 2.02
C LEU A 128 8.79 19.94 1.36
N TRP A 129 8.37 21.10 0.88
CA TRP A 129 7.10 21.34 0.21
C TRP A 129 7.38 22.05 -1.10
N ASP A 130 6.96 21.46 -2.22
CA ASP A 130 7.15 22.01 -3.56
C ASP A 130 6.02 22.98 -3.89
N LEU A 131 6.40 24.14 -4.45
CA LEU A 131 5.47 25.11 -5.01
C LEU A 131 5.04 24.68 -6.42
N PRO A 132 3.97 25.28 -6.98
CA PRO A 132 3.64 25.13 -8.40
C PRO A 132 4.83 25.47 -9.31
N ALA A 133 4.81 24.93 -10.53
CA ALA A 133 5.91 25.08 -11.49
C ALA A 133 6.29 26.55 -11.76
N GLU A 134 5.31 27.45 -11.68
CA GLU A 134 5.48 28.89 -11.81
C GLU A 134 4.53 29.63 -10.88
N VAL A 135 5.06 30.62 -10.16
CA VAL A 135 4.31 31.52 -9.29
C VAL A 135 4.80 32.94 -9.50
N GLU A 136 3.90 33.86 -9.84
CA GLU A 136 4.21 35.28 -9.99
C GLU A 136 3.70 36.08 -8.79
N LEU A 137 4.53 36.97 -8.24
CA LEU A 137 4.12 37.89 -7.18
C LEU A 137 3.34 39.06 -7.77
N ASP A 138 2.18 39.35 -7.16
CA ASP A 138 1.25 40.38 -7.61
C ASP A 138 1.82 41.82 -7.48
N ILE A 139 0.97 42.82 -7.78
CA ILE A 139 1.32 44.24 -7.66
C ILE A 139 1.64 44.70 -6.23
N HIS A 140 1.32 43.88 -5.22
CA HIS A 140 1.66 44.09 -3.81
C HIS A 140 2.86 43.25 -3.36
N GLY A 141 3.48 42.50 -4.28
CA GLY A 141 4.61 41.63 -3.99
C GLY A 141 4.20 40.38 -3.23
N GLN A 142 2.94 39.93 -3.34
CA GLN A 142 2.40 38.79 -2.62
C GLN A 142 1.84 37.73 -3.59
N ALA A 143 1.86 36.47 -3.16
CA ALA A 143 1.13 35.39 -3.81
C ALA A 143 0.70 34.36 -2.77
N VAL A 144 -0.49 33.77 -2.93
CA VAL A 144 -0.93 32.61 -2.13
C VAL A 144 -1.01 31.42 -3.07
N VAL A 145 -0.29 30.35 -2.73
CA VAL A 145 -0.25 29.14 -3.55
C VAL A 145 -0.28 27.91 -2.67
N THR A 146 -0.80 26.82 -3.21
CA THR A 146 -0.78 25.52 -2.54
C THR A 146 0.56 24.84 -2.77
N ALA A 147 1.32 24.63 -1.69
CA ALA A 147 2.53 23.83 -1.67
C ALA A 147 2.19 22.36 -1.36
N THR A 148 2.92 21.43 -1.97
CA THR A 148 2.71 19.98 -1.81
C THR A 148 3.93 19.34 -1.15
N ALA A 149 3.76 18.56 -0.10
CA ALA A 149 4.87 17.87 0.55
C ALA A 149 5.56 16.89 -0.41
N GLN A 150 6.89 16.87 -0.42
CA GLN A 150 7.67 15.92 -1.23
C GLN A 150 7.51 14.47 -0.77
N LYS A 151 7.37 14.28 0.54
CA LYS A 151 7.16 12.97 1.15
C LYS A 151 5.65 12.68 1.22
N ALA A 152 5.26 11.51 0.73
CA ALA A 152 3.88 11.06 0.83
C ALA A 152 3.53 10.68 2.27
N GLY A 153 2.29 10.95 2.67
CA GLY A 153 1.78 10.63 4.00
C GLY A 153 1.11 11.79 4.71
N ALA A 154 0.68 11.54 5.95
CA ALA A 154 0.00 12.51 6.79
C ALA A 154 1.01 13.46 7.48
N ILE A 155 1.65 14.33 6.69
CA ILE A 155 2.53 15.39 7.24
C ILE A 155 1.66 16.55 7.69
N THR A 156 1.79 16.93 8.95
CA THR A 156 1.09 18.05 9.57
C THR A 156 2.03 19.25 9.71
N ALA A 157 1.54 20.45 9.38
CA ALA A 157 2.20 21.71 9.69
C ALA A 157 1.16 22.67 10.28
N LEU A 158 1.45 23.28 11.42
CA LEU A 158 0.61 24.29 12.06
C LEU A 158 0.81 25.65 11.38
N PRO A 159 -0.10 26.62 11.57
CA PRO A 159 0.08 27.98 11.07
C PRO A 159 1.46 28.55 11.47
N GLY A 160 2.21 29.03 10.48
CA GLY A 160 3.55 29.57 10.65
C GLY A 160 4.71 28.55 10.65
N ASP A 161 4.44 27.24 10.64
CA ASP A 161 5.50 26.23 10.59
C ASP A 161 6.26 26.24 9.26
N VAL A 162 5.58 26.49 8.14
CA VAL A 162 6.17 26.53 6.80
C VAL A 162 6.70 27.94 6.53
N SER A 163 7.88 28.23 7.07
CA SER A 163 8.45 29.59 7.08
C SER A 163 9.83 29.73 6.42
N GLN A 164 10.46 28.62 6.03
CA GLN A 164 11.81 28.63 5.49
C GLN A 164 11.81 28.46 3.97
N ILE A 165 12.56 29.30 3.26
CA ILE A 165 12.78 29.17 1.82
C ILE A 165 13.88 28.13 1.58
N ALA A 166 13.57 27.04 0.88
CA ALA A 166 14.55 26.00 0.57
C ALA A 166 15.26 26.25 -0.76
N THR A 167 14.54 26.78 -1.75
CA THR A 167 15.09 27.14 -3.07
C THR A 167 15.03 28.67 -3.27
N PRO A 168 16.08 29.42 -2.89
CA PRO A 168 16.03 30.88 -2.94
C PRO A 168 15.95 31.39 -4.38
N THR A 169 15.02 32.31 -4.62
CA THR A 169 14.84 33.02 -5.89
C THR A 169 15.07 34.51 -5.68
N ARG A 170 15.81 35.17 -6.56
CA ARG A 170 16.07 36.62 -6.44
C ARG A 170 14.75 37.38 -6.46
N GLY A 171 14.53 38.24 -5.47
CA GLY A 171 13.29 39.00 -5.31
C GLY A 171 12.30 38.37 -4.33
N TRP A 172 12.43 37.08 -3.99
CA TRP A 172 11.63 36.44 -2.96
C TRP A 172 12.23 36.67 -1.57
N GLN A 173 11.41 37.13 -0.61
CA GLN A 173 11.87 37.57 0.72
C GLN A 173 11.40 36.65 1.85
N SER A 174 10.13 36.27 1.87
CA SER A 174 9.60 35.39 2.92
C SER A 174 8.48 34.48 2.44
N VAL A 175 8.24 33.45 3.23
CA VAL A 175 7.10 32.55 3.09
C VAL A 175 6.50 32.27 4.47
N THR A 176 5.19 32.11 4.56
CA THR A 176 4.49 31.65 5.76
C THR A 176 3.19 30.95 5.38
N ASN A 177 2.77 29.92 6.09
CA ASN A 177 1.45 29.35 5.93
C ASN A 177 0.46 29.99 6.94
N PRO A 178 -0.58 30.69 6.49
CA PRO A 178 -1.57 31.29 7.38
C PRO A 178 -2.47 30.26 8.07
N GLU A 179 -2.68 29.10 7.43
CA GLU A 179 -3.51 28.02 7.95
C GLU A 179 -2.70 26.72 8.10
N ALA A 180 -3.26 25.77 8.84
CA ALA A 180 -2.66 24.45 9.02
C ALA A 180 -2.68 23.65 7.71
N ALA A 181 -1.69 22.78 7.51
CA ALA A 181 -1.64 21.87 6.37
C ALA A 181 -2.79 20.85 6.40
N THR A 182 -3.33 20.54 5.22
CA THR A 182 -4.22 19.41 5.02
C THR A 182 -3.36 18.14 4.89
N ALA A 183 -3.51 17.24 5.87
CA ALA A 183 -2.74 16.00 5.91
C ALA A 183 -3.12 15.05 4.77
N GLY A 184 -2.11 14.50 4.08
CA GLY A 184 -2.26 13.44 3.11
C GLY A 184 -2.59 12.08 3.76
N LYS A 185 -2.83 11.07 2.93
CA LYS A 185 -3.07 9.70 3.41
C LYS A 185 -1.74 8.96 3.60
N PRO A 186 -1.51 8.34 4.77
CA PRO A 186 -0.33 7.53 4.99
C PRO A 186 -0.30 6.30 4.06
N VAL A 187 0.88 5.71 3.94
CA VAL A 187 1.06 4.43 3.24
C VAL A 187 0.23 3.36 3.96
N GLU A 188 -0.67 2.69 3.23
CA GLU A 188 -1.46 1.57 3.78
C GLU A 188 -0.53 0.45 4.23
N THR A 189 -0.62 0.11 5.51
CA THR A 189 0.18 -0.95 6.13
C THR A 189 -0.30 -2.33 5.69
N ASP A 190 0.56 -3.34 5.81
CA ASP A 190 0.18 -4.73 5.51
C ASP A 190 -0.98 -5.21 6.40
N ALA A 191 -1.06 -4.74 7.64
CA ALA A 191 -2.13 -5.11 8.57
C ALA A 191 -3.48 -4.54 8.13
N GLU A 192 -3.54 -3.25 7.77
CA GLU A 192 -4.74 -2.61 7.26
C GLU A 192 -5.19 -3.24 5.93
N LEU A 193 -4.23 -3.54 5.05
CA LEU A 193 -4.52 -4.22 3.79
C LEU A 193 -5.10 -5.62 4.01
N ARG A 194 -4.58 -6.39 4.98
CA ARG A 194 -5.15 -7.70 5.35
C ARG A 194 -6.55 -7.58 5.94
N GLN A 195 -6.78 -6.60 6.82
CA GLN A 195 -8.11 -6.38 7.37
C GLN A 195 -9.12 -6.06 6.26
N ARG A 196 -8.73 -5.21 5.30
CA ARG A 196 -9.56 -4.88 4.14
C ARG A 196 -9.76 -6.08 3.22
N GLN A 197 -8.73 -6.89 3.02
CA GLN A 197 -8.84 -8.14 2.26
C GLN A 197 -9.82 -9.11 2.91
N ALA A 198 -9.76 -9.29 4.24
CA ALA A 198 -10.67 -10.16 4.97
C ALA A 198 -12.13 -9.68 4.84
N LEU A 199 -12.36 -8.36 4.92
CA LEU A 199 -13.67 -7.77 4.67
C LEU A 199 -14.12 -7.99 3.21
N SER A 200 -13.23 -7.78 2.24
CA SER A 200 -13.51 -7.97 0.81
C SER A 200 -13.90 -9.42 0.47
N VAL A 201 -13.28 -10.41 1.14
CA VAL A 201 -13.62 -11.83 0.98
C VAL A 201 -14.89 -12.20 1.74
N ALA A 202 -15.16 -11.54 2.88
CA ALA A 202 -16.39 -11.69 3.66
C ALA A 202 -17.61 -10.97 3.06
N LEU A 203 -17.39 -10.19 1.99
CA LEU A 203 -18.41 -9.58 1.12
C LEU A 203 -18.68 -10.43 -0.15
N PRO A 204 -18.86 -11.78 -0.14
CA PRO A 204 -19.48 -12.39 -1.31
C PRO A 204 -20.85 -11.75 -1.47
N SER A 205 -21.06 -11.09 -2.60
CA SER A 205 -22.34 -10.52 -3.00
C SER A 205 -23.42 -11.59 -2.93
N ARG A 206 -24.13 -11.67 -1.80
CA ARG A 206 -25.38 -12.45 -1.73
C ARG A 206 -26.49 -11.73 -2.47
N THR A 207 -26.36 -10.41 -2.62
CA THR A 207 -27.28 -9.55 -3.37
C THR A 207 -26.52 -8.62 -4.33
N VAL A 208 -27.19 -8.18 -5.40
CA VAL A 208 -26.60 -7.26 -6.39
C VAL A 208 -26.25 -5.90 -5.73
N MET A 209 -26.95 -5.53 -4.67
CA MET A 209 -26.72 -4.33 -3.87
C MET A 209 -25.37 -4.33 -3.15
N GLU A 210 -25.00 -5.43 -2.48
CA GLU A 210 -23.70 -5.52 -1.79
C GLU A 210 -22.53 -5.40 -2.77
N GLY A 211 -22.69 -6.00 -3.96
CA GLY A 211 -21.72 -5.86 -5.04
C GLY A 211 -21.62 -4.44 -5.59
N LEU A 212 -22.73 -3.67 -5.61
CA LEU A 212 -22.72 -2.26 -6.01
C LEU A 212 -22.01 -1.40 -4.95
N ILE A 213 -22.32 -1.61 -3.68
CA ILE A 213 -21.69 -0.91 -2.55
C ILE A 213 -20.18 -1.16 -2.53
N GLY A 214 -19.74 -2.41 -2.69
CA GLY A 214 -18.31 -2.74 -2.72
C GLY A 214 -17.55 -2.11 -3.89
N ALA A 215 -18.17 -2.04 -5.08
CA ALA A 215 -17.56 -1.39 -6.24
C ALA A 215 -17.40 0.13 -6.03
N ILE A 216 -18.39 0.77 -5.41
CA ILE A 216 -18.35 2.21 -5.12
C ILE A 216 -17.37 2.52 -3.99
N ALA A 217 -17.29 1.68 -2.96
CA ALA A 217 -16.32 1.82 -1.87
C ALA A 217 -14.85 1.73 -2.33
N ASN A 218 -14.59 1.12 -3.49
CA ASN A 218 -13.24 0.97 -4.05
C ASN A 218 -12.82 2.15 -4.94
N ILE A 219 -13.71 3.10 -5.24
CA ILE A 219 -13.39 4.31 -6.00
C ILE A 219 -12.52 5.23 -5.15
N THR A 220 -11.49 5.82 -5.79
CA THR A 220 -10.59 6.75 -5.13
C THR A 220 -11.34 8.03 -4.73
N GLY A 221 -11.29 8.40 -3.45
CA GLY A 221 -11.90 9.63 -2.94
C GLY A 221 -13.26 9.46 -2.27
N VAL A 222 -13.89 8.29 -2.34
CA VAL A 222 -15.13 8.01 -1.60
C VAL A 222 -14.83 7.92 -0.10
N THR A 223 -15.60 8.64 0.71
CA THR A 223 -15.45 8.72 2.18
C THR A 223 -16.64 8.13 2.93
N ARG A 224 -17.87 8.31 2.41
CA ARG A 224 -19.10 7.73 2.96
C ARG A 224 -19.99 7.21 1.84
N TYR A 225 -20.70 6.13 2.11
CA TYR A 225 -21.61 5.53 1.13
C TYR A 225 -22.74 4.79 1.84
N LYS A 226 -23.93 4.81 1.25
CA LYS A 226 -25.09 4.01 1.69
C LYS A 226 -25.98 3.67 0.49
N GLY A 227 -26.29 2.39 0.33
CA GLY A 227 -27.21 1.90 -0.70
C GLY A 227 -28.60 1.63 -0.15
N TYR A 228 -29.62 1.88 -0.97
CA TYR A 228 -31.03 1.61 -0.71
C TYR A 228 -31.60 0.80 -1.88
N ASP A 229 -32.22 -0.33 -1.58
CA ASP A 229 -32.89 -1.20 -2.56
C ASP A 229 -34.39 -1.15 -2.33
N ASN A 230 -35.16 -0.86 -3.38
CA ASN A 230 -36.61 -0.98 -3.33
C ASN A 230 -37.09 -2.04 -4.33
N ASP A 231 -37.16 -3.28 -3.86
CA ASP A 231 -37.71 -4.40 -4.62
C ASP A 231 -39.25 -4.42 -4.68
N THR A 232 -39.92 -3.51 -3.98
CA THR A 232 -41.39 -3.45 -3.93
C THR A 232 -41.98 -2.68 -5.11
N SER A 233 -43.28 -2.87 -5.35
CA SER A 233 -44.02 -2.18 -6.43
C SER A 233 -44.55 -0.80 -6.02
N GLU A 234 -44.16 -0.29 -4.84
CA GLU A 234 -44.53 1.02 -4.32
C GLU A 234 -43.29 1.81 -3.92
N THR A 235 -43.37 3.13 -3.86
CA THR A 235 -42.27 3.99 -3.41
C THR A 235 -42.01 3.77 -1.92
N ASP A 236 -40.75 3.59 -1.52
CA ASP A 236 -40.38 3.33 -0.13
C ASP A 236 -40.45 4.61 0.76
N ILE A 237 -40.30 4.42 2.07
CA ILE A 237 -40.29 5.53 3.06
C ILE A 237 -39.13 6.51 2.87
N ASN A 238 -38.09 6.14 2.12
CA ASN A 238 -36.94 6.97 1.80
C ASN A 238 -37.10 7.69 0.44
N GLY A 239 -38.25 7.57 -0.22
CA GLY A 239 -38.55 8.22 -1.51
C GLY A 239 -37.96 7.49 -2.73
N VAL A 240 -37.47 6.26 -2.59
CA VAL A 240 -36.93 5.43 -3.67
C VAL A 240 -38.08 4.84 -4.48
N PRO A 241 -38.18 5.10 -5.80
CA PRO A 241 -39.25 4.56 -6.64
C PRO A 241 -39.30 3.03 -6.67
N ALA A 242 -40.44 2.47 -7.05
CA ALA A 242 -40.62 1.04 -7.21
C ALA A 242 -39.58 0.42 -8.17
N HIS A 243 -39.01 -0.73 -7.78
CA HIS A 243 -37.97 -1.44 -8.54
C HIS A 243 -36.74 -0.57 -8.89
N ALA A 244 -36.36 0.33 -7.98
CA ALA A 244 -35.21 1.21 -8.15
C ALA A 244 -34.18 1.00 -7.04
N VAL A 245 -32.92 1.23 -7.42
CA VAL A 245 -31.76 1.25 -6.53
C VAL A 245 -31.28 2.69 -6.41
N SER A 246 -31.09 3.17 -5.19
CA SER A 246 -30.54 4.49 -4.91
C SER A 246 -29.25 4.37 -4.07
N MET A 247 -28.27 5.21 -4.36
CA MET A 247 -26.97 5.23 -3.70
C MET A 247 -26.67 6.66 -3.27
N VAL A 248 -26.40 6.85 -1.98
CA VAL A 248 -25.87 8.10 -1.44
C VAL A 248 -24.37 7.92 -1.26
N VAL A 249 -23.57 8.74 -1.91
CA VAL A 249 -22.11 8.65 -1.91
C VAL A 249 -21.53 10.03 -1.64
N ASP A 250 -20.55 10.09 -0.74
CA ASP A 250 -19.82 11.29 -0.36
C ASP A 250 -18.35 11.13 -0.80
N GLY A 251 -17.87 12.06 -1.63
CA GLY A 251 -16.55 12.00 -2.28
C GLY A 251 -16.44 11.05 -3.48
N GLY A 252 -15.33 11.15 -4.22
CA GLY A 252 -15.06 10.38 -5.45
C GLY A 252 -15.49 11.10 -6.75
N ASP A 253 -15.10 10.54 -7.89
CA ASP A 253 -15.51 11.05 -9.22
C ASP A 253 -16.96 10.64 -9.55
N ALA A 254 -17.82 11.64 -9.78
CA ALA A 254 -19.23 11.43 -10.08
C ALA A 254 -19.45 10.66 -11.39
N GLU A 255 -18.60 10.82 -12.40
CA GLU A 255 -18.74 10.09 -13.67
C GLU A 255 -18.36 8.61 -13.52
N GLU A 256 -17.34 8.31 -12.72
CA GLU A 256 -16.96 6.94 -12.37
C GLU A 256 -18.06 6.25 -11.55
N ILE A 257 -18.61 6.94 -10.54
CA ILE A 257 -19.73 6.44 -9.72
C ILE A 257 -20.96 6.14 -10.59
N ALA A 258 -21.36 7.06 -11.47
CA ALA A 258 -22.52 6.89 -12.33
C ALA A 258 -22.38 5.71 -13.30
N ARG A 259 -21.18 5.51 -13.87
CA ARG A 259 -20.89 4.36 -14.76
C ARG A 259 -21.04 3.04 -14.04
N ILE A 260 -20.51 2.92 -12.82
CA ILE A 260 -20.61 1.70 -12.01
C ILE A 260 -22.07 1.39 -11.67
N ILE A 261 -22.87 2.39 -11.30
CA ILE A 261 -24.30 2.25 -11.02
C ILE A 261 -25.05 1.77 -12.29
N ALA A 262 -24.80 2.39 -13.45
CA ALA A 262 -25.50 2.08 -14.69
C ALA A 262 -25.26 0.63 -15.16
N ILE A 263 -24.01 0.16 -15.13
CA ILE A 263 -23.64 -1.21 -15.55
C ILE A 263 -24.35 -2.26 -14.68
N LYS A 264 -24.45 -2.02 -13.37
CA LYS A 264 -25.04 -2.97 -12.43
C LYS A 264 -26.56 -2.91 -12.37
N ASN A 265 -27.17 -1.75 -12.56
CA ASN A 265 -28.63 -1.60 -12.63
C ASN A 265 -29.23 -2.39 -13.81
N HIS A 266 -28.54 -2.44 -14.95
CA HIS A 266 -28.94 -3.28 -16.08
C HIS A 266 -28.95 -4.79 -15.75
N LEU A 267 -28.08 -5.26 -14.84
CA LEU A 267 -28.05 -6.66 -14.39
C LEU A 267 -29.18 -6.98 -13.40
N VAL A 268 -29.58 -6.03 -12.56
CA VAL A 268 -30.73 -6.17 -11.63
C VAL A 268 -32.03 -6.35 -12.43
N ARG A 269 -32.26 -5.50 -13.44
CA ARG A 269 -33.48 -5.53 -14.27
C ARG A 269 -33.63 -6.81 -15.10
N ARG A 270 -32.53 -7.45 -15.52
CA ARG A 270 -32.59 -8.74 -16.25
C ARG A 270 -32.98 -9.92 -15.35
N ARG A 271 -32.66 -9.90 -14.06
CA ARG A 271 -33.04 -10.96 -13.11
C ARG A 271 -34.51 -10.87 -12.68
N SER A 272 -35.07 -9.67 -12.55
CA SER A 272 -36.51 -9.50 -12.26
C SER A 272 -37.39 -9.89 -13.45
N ALA A 273 -36.90 -9.74 -14.69
CA ALA A 273 -37.58 -10.22 -15.90
C ALA A 273 -37.57 -11.75 -16.07
N LEU A 274 -36.62 -12.46 -15.46
CA LEU A 274 -36.49 -13.93 -15.52
C LEU A 274 -37.21 -14.68 -14.38
N ARG A 275 -37.81 -13.96 -13.43
CA ARG A 275 -38.54 -14.51 -12.26
C ARG A 275 -40.06 -14.29 -12.33
N ARG A 276 -40.62 -14.18 -13.54
CA ARG A 276 -42.08 -14.22 -13.77
C ARG A 276 -42.46 -15.49 -14.51
#